data_AF-A0A4Q9HJA2-F1
#
_entry.id   AF-A0A4Q9HJA2-F1
#
_cell.length_a   1.000
_cell.length_b   1.000
_cell.length_c   1.000
_cell.angle_alpha   90.00
_cell.angle_beta   90.00
_cell.angle_gamma   90.00
#
_symmetry.space_group_name_H-M   'P 1'
#
loop_
_entity.id
_entity.type
_entity.pdbx_description
1 polymer ?
#
loop_
_entity_poly.entity_id
_entity_poly.type
_entity_poly.pdbx_seq_one_letter_code
_entity_poly.pdbx_strand_id
1 'polypeptide(L)'
;MREALATVHDPEIRVLTIEELGILRQVDITPDGQAHITITPTYLGCPAMDTIRADIRAAARAAGYPQATIDTTWSPPWTTR
;
A
#
# COMPACT_ATOMS: atom_id res chain seq x y z
N MET A 1 -9.45 -6.19 4.92
CA MET A 1 -8.03 -5.82 4.70
C MET A 1 -7.90 -4.65 3.73
N ARG A 2 -8.30 -4.79 2.46
CA ARG A 2 -8.17 -3.69 1.48
C ARG A 2 -8.78 -2.37 1.95
N GLU A 3 -9.98 -2.40 2.53
CA GLU A 3 -10.63 -1.21 3.10
C GLU A 3 -9.80 -0.53 4.21
N ALA A 4 -9.11 -1.29 5.04
CA ALA A 4 -8.24 -0.75 6.09
C ALA A 4 -6.95 -0.12 5.52
N LEU A 5 -6.49 -0.58 4.36
CA LEU A 5 -5.31 -0.02 3.68
C LEU A 5 -5.69 1.17 2.79
N ALA A 6 -6.92 1.18 2.26
CA ALA A 6 -7.43 2.26 1.43
C ALA A 6 -7.55 3.60 2.17
N THR A 7 -7.50 3.61 3.51
CA THR A 7 -7.49 4.83 4.34
C THR A 7 -6.08 5.39 4.56
N VAL A 8 -5.02 4.72 4.09
CA VAL A 8 -3.66 5.25 4.20
C VAL A 8 -3.51 6.44 3.26
N HIS A 9 -3.12 7.58 3.81
CA HIS A 9 -2.92 8.83 3.09
C HIS A 9 -1.50 8.92 2.53
N ASP A 10 -1.37 9.57 1.37
CA ASP A 10 -0.06 9.98 0.88
C ASP A 10 0.54 11.06 1.79
N PRO A 11 1.79 10.93 2.25
CA PRO A 11 2.36 11.87 3.21
C PRO A 11 2.71 13.23 2.59
N GLU A 12 2.85 13.32 1.26
CA GLU A 12 3.14 14.58 0.55
C GLU A 12 1.84 15.34 0.25
N ILE A 13 0.86 14.67 -0.35
CA ILE A 13 -0.41 15.28 -0.77
C ILE A 13 -1.39 15.40 0.41
N ARG A 14 -1.35 14.48 1.38
CA ARG A 14 -2.17 14.38 2.61
C ARG A 14 -3.69 14.28 2.43
N VAL A 15 -4.25 14.84 1.36
CA VAL A 15 -5.69 14.82 1.07
C VAL A 15 -6.12 13.65 0.20
N LEU A 16 -5.17 12.92 -0.41
CA LEU A 16 -5.44 11.74 -1.23
C LEU A 16 -4.91 10.48 -0.54
N THR A 17 -5.67 9.40 -0.67
CA THR A 17 -5.29 8.06 -0.23
C THR A 17 -4.51 7.30 -1.29
N ILE A 18 -3.81 6.25 -0.85
CA ILE A 18 -3.08 5.35 -1.76
C ILE A 18 -4.00 4.60 -2.73
N GLU A 19 -5.29 4.42 -2.39
CA GLU A 19 -6.28 3.80 -3.28
C GLU A 19 -6.75 4.80 -4.34
N GLU A 20 -7.04 6.05 -3.95
CA GLU A 20 -7.40 7.13 -4.87
C GLU A 20 -6.28 7.43 -5.87
N LEU A 21 -5.04 7.41 -5.38
CA LEU A 21 -3.87 7.56 -6.24
C LEU A 21 -3.61 6.33 -7.11
N GLY A 22 -4.21 5.17 -6.85
CA GLY A 22 -3.87 3.93 -7.58
C GLY A 22 -2.48 3.36 -7.24
N ILE A 23 -1.93 3.76 -6.09
CA ILE A 23 -0.71 3.19 -5.49
C ILE A 23 -1.01 1.77 -4.99
N LEU A 24 -2.17 1.55 -4.37
CA LEU A 24 -2.59 0.24 -3.88
C LEU A 24 -3.09 -0.63 -5.05
N ARG A 25 -2.31 -1.64 -5.45
CA ARG A 25 -2.63 -2.50 -6.59
C ARG A 25 -3.41 -3.74 -6.15
N GLN A 26 -2.83 -4.52 -5.26
CA GLN A 26 -3.37 -5.83 -4.88
C GLN A 26 -3.25 -6.05 -3.38
N VAL A 27 -4.21 -6.79 -2.84
CA VAL A 27 -4.28 -7.16 -1.43
C VAL A 27 -4.82 -8.58 -1.37
N ASP A 28 -3.94 -9.54 -1.09
CA ASP A 28 -4.29 -10.95 -0.98
C ASP A 28 -4.03 -11.43 0.43
N ILE A 29 -4.84 -12.39 0.86
CA ILE A 29 -4.63 -13.12 2.10
C ILE A 29 -4.45 -14.58 1.70
N THR A 30 -3.29 -15.15 2.03
CA THR A 30 -3.02 -16.56 1.75
C THR A 30 -3.86 -17.45 2.65
N PRO A 31 -4.10 -18.72 2.28
CA PRO A 31 -4.76 -19.69 3.14
C PRO A 31 -4.10 -19.86 4.52
N ASP A 32 -2.80 -19.59 4.61
CA ASP A 32 -2.01 -19.63 5.85
C ASP A 32 -2.16 -18.37 6.72
N GLY A 33 -3.01 -17.42 6.31
CA GLY A 33 -3.29 -16.18 7.03
C GLY A 33 -2.27 -15.06 6.84
N GLN A 34 -1.38 -15.16 5.85
CA GLN A 34 -0.40 -14.10 5.54
C GLN A 34 -1.01 -13.08 4.57
N ALA A 35 -0.84 -11.80 4.88
CA ALA A 35 -1.28 -10.72 3.99
C ALA A 35 -0.15 -10.34 3.02
N HIS A 36 -0.44 -10.34 1.73
CA HIS A 36 0.43 -9.86 0.67
C HIS A 36 -0.17 -8.61 0.05
N ILE A 37 0.59 -7.52 0.04
CA ILE A 37 0.13 -6.21 -0.40
C ILE A 37 1.06 -5.75 -1.51
N THR A 38 0.50 -5.54 -2.70
CA THR A 38 1.26 -5.05 -3.85
C THR A 38 0.97 -3.57 -4.03
N ILE A 39 2.02 -2.75 -4.00
CA ILE A 39 1.96 -1.32 -4.28
C ILE A 39 2.75 -0.96 -5.53
N THR A 40 2.42 0.17 -6.14
CA THR A 40 3.21 0.77 -7.21
C THR A 40 3.68 2.16 -6.79
N PRO A 41 4.94 2.54 -7.06
CA PRO A 41 5.42 3.89 -6.77
C PRO A 41 4.97 4.87 -7.85
N THR A 42 4.66 6.09 -7.43
CA THR A 42 4.31 7.20 -8.34
C THR A 42 5.55 7.79 -9.03
N TYR A 43 6.71 7.73 -8.38
CA TYR A 43 8.01 8.13 -8.94
C TYR A 43 9.19 7.32 -8.37
N LEU A 44 10.29 7.23 -9.12
CA LEU A 44 11.52 6.54 -8.74
C LEU A 44 12.23 7.29 -7.59
N GLY A 45 12.64 6.56 -6.54
CA GLY A 45 13.43 7.14 -5.44
C GLY A 45 12.64 7.99 -4.44
N CYS A 46 11.31 7.87 -4.45
CA CYS A 46 10.41 8.62 -3.59
C CYS A 46 10.58 8.30 -2.09
N PRO A 47 11.03 9.26 -1.24
CA PRO A 47 11.08 9.06 0.20
C PRO A 47 9.67 8.83 0.81
N ALA A 48 8.61 9.30 0.15
CA ALA A 48 7.24 9.04 0.58
C ALA A 48 6.90 7.54 0.55
N MET A 49 7.50 6.74 -0.34
CA MET A 49 7.19 5.31 -0.44
C MET A 49 7.62 4.51 0.80
N ASP A 50 8.71 4.91 1.47
CA ASP A 50 9.11 4.28 2.72
C ASP A 50 8.09 4.55 3.83
N THR A 51 7.59 5.78 3.89
CA THR A 51 6.55 6.20 4.84
C THR A 51 5.23 5.48 4.54
N ILE A 52 4.80 5.45 3.28
CA ILE A 52 3.60 4.71 2.84
C ILE A 52 3.72 3.23 3.21
N ARG A 53 4.88 2.60 3.00
CA ARG A 53 5.10 1.20 3.42
C ARG A 53 4.98 1.04 4.92
N ALA A 54 5.51 1.95 5.72
CA ALA A 54 5.39 1.90 7.18
C ALA A 54 3.92 2.02 7.64
N ASP A 55 3.18 2.95 7.04
CA ASP A 55 1.76 3.19 7.34
C ASP A 55 0.88 2.01 6.93
N ILE A 56 1.12 1.43 5.76
CA ILE A 56 0.47 0.18 5.32
C ILE A 56 0.73 -0.95 6.33
N ARG A 57 1.98 -1.12 6.80
CA ARG A 57 2.28 -2.14 7.82
C ARG A 57 1.55 -1.86 9.14
N ALA A 58 1.41 -0.60 9.53
CA ALA A 58 0.69 -0.22 10.73
C ALA A 58 -0.81 -0.50 10.61
N ALA A 59 -1.42 -0.13 9.48
CA ALA A 59 -2.82 -0.42 9.17
C ALA A 59 -3.09 -1.93 9.09
N ALA A 60 -2.21 -2.70 8.44
CA ALA A 60 -2.31 -4.15 8.38
C ALA A 60 -2.20 -4.81 9.76
N ARG A 61 -1.27 -4.33 10.61
CA ARG A 61 -1.16 -4.76 12.01
C ARG A 61 -2.45 -4.50 12.79
N ALA A 62 -3.01 -3.29 12.69
CA ALA A 62 -4.26 -2.94 13.36
C ALA A 62 -5.44 -3.79 12.87
N ALA A 63 -5.42 -4.22 11.61
CA ALA A 63 -6.40 -5.13 11.03
C ALA A 63 -6.18 -6.62 11.39
N GLY A 64 -5.18 -6.95 12.21
CA GLY A 64 -4.90 -8.32 12.67
C GLY A 64 -3.84 -9.09 11.87
N TYR A 65 -3.10 -8.43 10.98
CA TYR A 65 -2.12 -9.07 10.09
C TYR A 65 -0.70 -8.51 10.34
N PRO A 66 -0.04 -8.95 11.43
CA PRO A 66 1.24 -8.36 11.83
C PRO A 66 2.42 -8.72 10.93
N GLN A 67 2.30 -9.80 10.17
CA GLN A 67 3.31 -10.32 9.24
C GLN A 67 2.99 -9.97 7.78
N ALA A 68 2.33 -8.83 7.54
CA ALA A 68 2.02 -8.41 6.18
C ALA A 68 3.30 -8.15 5.37
N THR A 69 3.41 -8.80 4.22
CA THR A 69 4.46 -8.59 3.23
C THR A 69 4.01 -7.53 2.25
N ILE A 70 4.90 -6.58 1.95
CA ILE A 70 4.61 -5.51 1.00
C ILE A 70 5.60 -5.61 -0.15
N ASP A 71 5.06 -5.85 -1.34
CA ASP A 71 5.80 -5.96 -2.59
C ASP A 71 5.58 -4.72 -3.45
N THR A 72 6.61 -4.31 -4.19
CA THR A 72 6.54 -3.16 -5.09
C THR A 72 6.57 -3.63 -6.53
N THR A 73 5.52 -3.33 -7.30
CA THR A 73 5.48 -3.60 -8.74
C THR A 73 5.65 -2.31 -9.55
N TRP A 74 6.38 -2.45 -10.66
CA TRP A 74 6.63 -1.38 -11.64
C TRP A 74 5.83 -1.58 -12.92
N SER A 75 5.17 -2.74 -13.08
CA SER A 75 4.41 -3.08 -14.27
C SER A 75 2.95 -3.44 -13.91
N PRO A 76 1.96 -2.85 -14.58
CA PRO A 76 2.09 -1.69 -15.47
C PRO A 76 2.54 -0.45 -14.68
N PRO A 77 3.26 0.51 -15.33
CA PRO A 77 3.70 1.73 -14.67
C PRO A 77 2.51 2.45 -14.04
N TRP A 78 2.78 3.20 -12.98
CA TRP A 78 1.74 3.98 -12.33
C TRP A 78 1.14 5.00 -13.30
N THR A 79 -0.19 5.08 -13.31
CA THR A 79 -0.96 6.11 -13.97
C THR A 79 -1.99 6.60 -12.97
N THR A 80 -2.25 7.91 -12.95
CA THR A 80 -3.52 8.40 -12.41
C THR A 80 -4.64 7.76 -13.24
N ARG A 81 -5.71 7.30 -12.58
CA ARG A 81 -6.93 6.90 -13.29
C ARG A 81 -7.44 8.02 -14.20
#